data_AF-A0A436V304-F1
#
_entry.id   AF-A0A436V304-F1
#
_cell.length_a   1.000
_cell.length_b   1.000
_cell.length_c   1.000
_cell.angle_alpha   90.00
_cell.angle_beta   90.00
_cell.angle_gamma   90.00
#
_symmetry.space_group_name_H-M   'P 1'
#
loop_
_entity.id
_entity.type
_entity.pdbx_description
1 polymer ?
#
loop_
_entity_poly.entity_id
_entity_poly.type
_entity_poly.pdbx_seq_one_letter_code
_entity_poly.pdbx_strand_id
1 'polypeptide(L)' 'LIPMGTPAGVGFTRKPPRFLTNGDTISVEIEGLGTLTNPVVDEGTPA' A
#
# COMPACT_ATOMS: atom_id res chain seq x y z
N LEU A 1 19.08 -5.13 -2.37
CA LEU A 1 18.14 -4.48 -1.42
C LEU A 1 17.62 -5.56 -0.48
N ILE A 2 17.64 -5.30 0.82
CA ILE A 2 17.10 -6.22 1.85
C ILE A 2 15.93 -5.51 2.54
N PRO A 3 14.69 -6.00 2.40
CA PRO A 3 13.54 -5.46 3.14
C PRO A 3 13.54 -5.99 4.58
N MET A 4 13.42 -5.10 5.56
CA MET A 4 13.51 -5.44 6.98
C MET A 4 12.14 -5.75 7.63
N GLY A 5 11.07 -5.80 6.83
CA GLY A 5 9.71 -6.05 7.30
C GLY A 5 8.89 -4.79 7.56
N THR A 6 7.59 -4.98 7.83
CA THR A 6 6.61 -3.92 8.08
C THR A 6 6.04 -4.05 9.50
N PRO A 7 5.76 -2.94 10.21
CA PRO A 7 5.05 -2.97 11.48
C PRO A 7 3.61 -3.53 11.38
N ALA A 8 2.92 -3.59 12.52
CA ALA A 8 1.51 -3.95 12.58
C ALA A 8 0.61 -2.96 11.84
N GLY A 9 -0.59 -3.41 11.45
CA GLY A 9 -1.61 -2.57 10.82
C GLY A 9 -1.87 -2.86 9.34
N VAL A 10 -1.24 -3.90 8.78
CA VAL A 10 -1.54 -4.39 7.43
C VAL A 10 -3.02 -4.75 7.31
N GLY A 11 -3.61 -4.45 6.16
CA GLY A 11 -5.06 -4.51 5.94
C GLY A 11 -5.70 -5.87 6.22
N PHE A 12 -4.97 -6.97 5.96
CA PHE A 12 -5.39 -8.34 6.28
C PHE A 12 -5.63 -8.59 7.78
N THR A 13 -4.90 -7.89 8.66
CA THR A 13 -5.03 -8.05 10.12
C THR A 13 -6.17 -7.25 10.73
N ARG A 14 -6.87 -6.41 9.95
CA ARG A 14 -8.04 -5.65 10.43
C ARG A 14 -9.30 -6.53 10.51
N LYS A 15 -10.27 -6.09 11.32
CA LYS A 15 -11.61 -6.69 11.44
C LYS A 15 -12.68 -5.61 11.21
N PRO A 16 -13.37 -5.58 10.04
CA PRO A 16 -13.18 -6.47 8.88
C PRO A 16 -11.83 -6.24 8.17
N PRO A 17 -11.31 -7.25 7.42
CA PRO A 17 -10.12 -7.07 6.59
C PRO A 17 -10.34 -5.96 5.56
N ARG A 18 -9.28 -5.21 5.27
CA ARG A 18 -9.29 -4.18 4.22
C ARG A 18 -8.19 -4.48 3.22
N PHE A 19 -8.56 -4.66 1.96
CA PHE A 19 -7.62 -4.83 0.85
C PHE A 19 -7.61 -3.58 -0.02
N LEU A 20 -6.61 -3.50 -0.89
CA LEU A 20 -6.50 -2.45 -1.87
C LEU A 20 -7.54 -2.65 -2.97
N THR A 21 -8.06 -1.55 -3.47
CA THR A 21 -9.04 -1.50 -4.55
C THR A 21 -8.60 -0.52 -5.63
N ASN A 22 -9.07 -0.72 -6.87
CA ASN A 22 -8.77 0.18 -7.98
C ASN A 22 -9.10 1.65 -7.62
N GLY A 23 -8.15 2.55 -7.89
CA GLY A 23 -8.26 3.97 -7.57
C GLY A 23 -7.75 4.37 -6.19
N ASP A 24 -7.40 3.41 -5.32
CA ASP A 24 -6.71 3.74 -4.07
C ASP A 24 -5.34 4.37 -4.34
N THR A 25 -4.86 5.21 -3.41
CA THR A 25 -3.50 5.74 -3.42
C THR A 25 -2.85 5.51 -2.06
N ILE A 26 -1.70 4.86 -2.06
CA ILE A 26 -0.98 4.49 -0.84
C ILE A 26 0.27 5.34 -0.75
N SER A 27 0.54 5.92 0.41
CA SER A 27 1.80 6.61 0.69
C SER A 27 2.53 5.95 1.85
N VAL A 28 3.83 5.76 1.70
CA VAL A 28 4.75 5.26 2.73
C VAL A 28 5.81 6.32 2.97
N GLU A 29 5.92 6.77 4.22
CA GLU A 29 6.86 7.81 4.61
C GLU A 29 7.88 7.25 5.61
N ILE A 30 9.13 7.66 5.45
CA ILE A 30 10.16 7.52 6.47
C ILE A 30 10.77 8.89 6.71
N GLU A 31 10.73 9.34 7.96
CA GLU A 31 11.30 10.62 8.38
C GLU A 31 12.76 10.74 7.93
N GLY A 32 13.10 11.85 7.29
CA GLY A 32 14.45 12.11 6.77
C GLY A 32 14.80 11.40 5.45
N LEU A 33 13.97 10.47 4.96
CA LEU A 33 14.13 9.84 3.64
C LEU A 33 13.09 10.31 2.62
N GLY A 34 11.91 10.68 3.09
CA GLY A 34 10.81 11.18 2.25
C GLY A 34 9.65 10.19 2.14
N THR A 35 8.80 10.43 1.13
CA THR A 35 7.54 9.70 0.92
C THR A 35 7.52 9.05 -0.47
N LEU A 36 7.13 7.77 -0.51
CA LEU A 36 6.79 7.04 -1.72
C LEU A 36 5.28 6.92 -1.83
N THR A 37 4.71 7.36 -2.96
CA THR A 37 3.26 7.27 -3.23
C THR A 37 2.98 6.42 -4.46
N ASN A 38 2.07 5.45 -4.32
CA ASN A 38 1.69 4.50 -5.37
C ASN A 38 0.17 4.49 -5.56
N PRO A 39 -0.35 4.86 -6.75
CA PRO A 39 -1.75 4.60 -7.11
C PRO A 39 -1.95 3.11 -7.40
N VAL A 40 -3.10 2.58 -7.02
CA VAL A 40 -3.52 1.19 -7.27
C VAL A 40 -4.40 1.18 -8.51
N VAL A 41 -4.02 0.36 -9.49
CA VAL A 41 -4.79 0.14 -10.72
C VAL A 41 -4.98 -1.37 -10.88
N ASP A 42 -6.22 -1.81 -11.01
CA ASP A 42 -6.52 -3.22 -11.29
C ASP A 42 -6.04 -3.58 -12.72
N GLU A 43 -5.66 -4.84 -12.91
CA GLU A 43 -5.20 -5.35 -14.22
C GLU A 43 -6.30 -5.36 -15.30
N GLY A 44 -7.57 -5.16 -14.92
CA GLY A 44 -8.76 -5.43 -15.73
C GLY A 44 -9.08 -4.41 -16.85
N THR A 45 -8.86 -4.88 -18.08
CA THR A 45 -9.15 -4.36 -19.45
C THR A 45 -8.60 -2.97 -19.76
N PRO A 46 -7.71 -2.83 -20.77
CA PRO A 46 -7.28 -1.51 -21.24
C PRO A 46 -8.52 -0.71 -21.67
N ALA A 47 -8.53 0.57 -21.29
CA ALA A 47 -9.49 1.54 -21.80
C ALA A 47 -9.48 1.60 -23.33
#